data_AF-A0A2V6NTU6-F1
#
_entry.id   AF-A0A2V6NTU6-F1
#
_cell.length_a   1.000
_cell.length_b   1.000
_cell.length_c   1.000
_cell.angle_alpha   90.00
_cell.angle_beta   90.00
_cell.angle_gamma   90.00
#
_symmetry.space_group_name_H-M   'P 1'
#
loop_
_entity.id
_entity.type
_entity.pdbx_description
1 polymer ?
#
loop_
_entity_poly.entity_id
_entity_poly.type
_entity_poly.pdbx_seq_one_letter_code
_entity_poly.pdbx_strand_id
1 'polypeptide(L)'
;MTRFRSPAEVTERLAAVKYLADEHVAVTVYLADQLEKPILCEGPAGVGKTELAKAIAAITGHRLTRLQCYEGLDEAKALYEWNYKKQLLRIQADSGAREWRAVEHDIFTEEFLLARPLLTAIRSPDPVVLLIDEVDRVEVET
;
A
#
# COMPACT_ATOMS: atom_id res chain seq x y z
N MET A 1 -2.75 18.90 2.78
CA MET A 1 -2.05 19.80 1.82
C MET A 1 -2.47 19.37 0.43
N THR A 2 -2.98 20.30 -0.37
CA THR A 2 -3.38 20.05 -1.76
C THR A 2 -2.14 20.00 -2.65
N ARG A 3 -1.99 18.92 -3.42
CA ARG A 3 -0.84 18.63 -4.30
C ARG A 3 -1.00 19.22 -5.69
N PHE A 4 -2.22 19.55 -6.09
CA PHE A 4 -2.57 20.12 -7.38
C PHE A 4 -3.44 21.37 -7.22
N ARG A 5 -3.27 22.35 -8.11
CA ARG A 5 -3.98 23.63 -8.14
C ARG A 5 -5.10 23.66 -9.18
N SER A 6 -5.05 22.80 -10.19
CA SER A 6 -6.09 22.69 -11.21
C SER A 6 -6.05 21.33 -11.93
N PRO A 7 -7.13 20.92 -12.61
CA PRO A 7 -7.12 19.77 -13.51
C PRO A 7 -6.08 19.90 -14.64
N ALA A 8 -5.87 21.12 -15.17
CA ALA A 8 -4.88 21.36 -16.22
C ALA A 8 -3.44 21.04 -15.75
N GLU A 9 -3.09 21.39 -14.51
CA GLU A 9 -1.80 21.04 -13.91
C GLU A 9 -1.62 19.52 -13.76
N VAL A 10 -2.71 18.80 -13.45
CA VAL A 10 -2.68 17.33 -13.39
C VAL A 10 -2.35 16.75 -14.76
N THR A 11 -3.03 17.20 -15.82
CA THR A 11 -2.77 16.75 -17.20
C THR A 11 -1.33 17.00 -17.62
N GLU A 12 -0.81 18.22 -17.37
CA GLU A 12 0.57 18.60 -17.72
C GLU A 12 1.59 17.70 -17.00
N ARG A 13 1.43 17.51 -15.70
CA ARG A 13 2.36 16.70 -14.90
C ARG A 13 2.30 15.22 -15.28
N LEU A 14 1.11 14.67 -15.52
CA LEU A 14 0.95 13.29 -15.98
C LEU A 14 1.59 13.09 -17.36
N ALA A 15 1.41 14.04 -18.28
CA ALA A 15 2.05 14.00 -19.60
C ALA A 15 3.59 14.02 -19.50
N ALA A 16 4.16 14.78 -18.55
CA ALA A 16 5.59 14.81 -18.31
C ALA A 16 6.18 13.45 -17.89
N VAL A 17 5.39 12.58 -17.25
CA VAL A 17 5.75 11.20 -16.92
C VAL A 17 5.20 10.17 -17.93
N LYS A 18 4.84 10.63 -19.13
CA LYS A 18 4.34 9.80 -20.26
C LYS A 18 3.00 9.12 -20.00
N TYR A 19 2.18 9.66 -19.10
CA TYR A 19 0.78 9.26 -18.92
C TYR A 19 -0.15 10.26 -19.62
N LEU A 20 -0.87 9.80 -20.64
CA LEU A 20 -1.83 10.64 -21.37
C LEU A 20 -3.20 10.58 -20.67
N ALA A 21 -3.49 11.59 -19.86
CA ALA A 21 -4.79 11.75 -19.21
C ALA A 21 -5.77 12.51 -20.11
N ASP A 22 -7.00 12.04 -20.17
CA ASP A 22 -8.12 12.85 -20.65
C ASP A 22 -8.62 13.81 -19.56
N GLU A 23 -9.61 14.63 -19.90
CA GLU A 23 -10.22 15.58 -18.97
C GLU A 23 -10.84 14.89 -17.75
N HIS A 24 -11.49 13.74 -17.94
CA HIS A 24 -12.15 13.01 -16.85
C HIS A 24 -11.14 12.51 -15.82
N VAL A 25 -10.02 11.92 -16.25
CA VAL A 25 -8.95 11.47 -15.37
C VAL A 25 -8.33 12.66 -14.63
N ALA A 26 -8.06 13.75 -15.34
CA ALA A 26 -7.44 14.93 -14.75
C ALA A 26 -8.32 15.57 -13.66
N VAL A 27 -9.62 15.74 -13.93
CA VAL A 27 -10.61 16.25 -12.97
C VAL A 27 -10.77 15.30 -11.79
N THR A 28 -10.85 14.00 -12.03
CA THR A 28 -11.00 12.98 -10.96
C THR A 28 -9.80 13.00 -10.02
N VAL A 29 -8.59 13.00 -10.55
CA VAL A 29 -7.35 13.05 -9.75
C VAL A 29 -7.25 14.36 -8.97
N TYR A 30 -7.59 15.49 -9.60
CA TYR A 30 -7.63 16.78 -8.94
C TYR A 30 -8.61 16.77 -7.76
N LEU A 31 -9.86 16.35 -7.98
CA LEU A 31 -10.90 16.32 -6.93
C LEU A 31 -10.55 15.33 -5.81
N ALA A 32 -9.99 14.16 -6.14
CA ALA A 32 -9.55 13.18 -5.16
C ALA A 32 -8.50 13.76 -4.21
N ASP A 33 -7.55 14.55 -4.74
CA ASP A 33 -6.55 15.25 -3.93
C ASP A 33 -7.16 16.39 -3.10
N GLN A 34 -8.12 17.16 -3.63
CA GLN A 34 -8.79 18.22 -2.87
C GLN A 34 -9.68 17.68 -1.74
N LEU A 35 -10.35 16.55 -1.97
CA LEU A 35 -11.34 15.96 -1.07
C LEU A 35 -10.73 14.91 -0.12
N GLU A 36 -9.45 14.59 -0.29
CA GLU A 36 -8.76 13.51 0.42
C GLU A 36 -9.52 12.16 0.32
N LYS A 37 -10.00 11.86 -0.90
CA LYS A 37 -10.74 10.62 -1.20
C LYS A 37 -9.93 9.67 -2.08
N PRO A 38 -10.07 8.34 -1.89
CA PRO A 38 -9.46 7.36 -2.77
C PRO A 38 -10.11 7.41 -4.16
N ILE A 39 -9.37 6.97 -5.18
CA ILE A 39 -9.86 6.81 -6.54
C ILE A 39 -10.11 5.31 -6.78
N LEU A 40 -11.32 4.98 -7.22
CA LEU A 40 -11.63 3.68 -7.81
C LEU A 40 -11.49 3.79 -9.33
N CYS A 41 -10.58 3.01 -9.91
CA CYS A 41 -10.38 2.95 -11.35
C CYS A 41 -11.05 1.71 -11.91
N GLU A 42 -12.12 1.90 -12.69
CA GLU A 42 -12.81 0.82 -13.40
C GLU A 42 -12.53 0.86 -14.90
N GLY A 43 -12.58 -0.29 -15.56
CA GLY A 43 -12.46 -0.39 -17.02
C GLY A 43 -11.79 -1.68 -17.48
N PRO A 44 -11.69 -1.91 -18.79
CA PRO A 44 -11.07 -3.11 -19.36
C PRO A 44 -9.59 -3.28 -18.98
N ALA A 45 -9.06 -4.50 -19.16
CA ALA A 45 -7.62 -4.72 -19.05
C ALA A 45 -6.85 -3.86 -20.07
N GLY A 46 -5.70 -3.32 -19.66
CA GLY A 46 -4.82 -2.57 -20.56
C GLY A 46 -5.14 -1.09 -20.77
N VAL A 47 -6.19 -0.54 -20.13
CA VAL A 47 -6.56 0.90 -20.27
C VAL A 47 -5.77 1.87 -19.38
N GLY A 48 -4.68 1.40 -18.75
CA GLY A 48 -3.79 2.26 -17.96
C GLY A 48 -4.12 2.44 -16.48
N LYS A 49 -5.06 1.66 -15.90
CA LYS A 49 -5.44 1.74 -14.47
C LYS A 49 -4.24 1.65 -13.51
N THR A 50 -3.43 0.60 -13.64
CA THR A 50 -2.21 0.39 -12.85
C THR A 50 -1.15 1.45 -13.16
N GLU A 51 -1.07 1.91 -14.41
CA GLU A 51 -0.12 2.95 -14.82
C GLU A 51 -0.48 4.32 -14.23
N LEU A 52 -1.76 4.62 -14.00
CA LEU A 52 -2.18 5.86 -13.35
C LEU A 52 -1.57 5.97 -11.95
N ALA A 53 -1.61 4.90 -11.16
CA ALA A 53 -1.01 4.90 -9.82
C ALA A 53 0.52 5.12 -9.86
N LYS A 54 1.21 4.51 -10.83
CA LYS A 54 2.65 4.73 -11.04
C LYS A 54 2.95 6.16 -11.47
N ALA A 55 2.15 6.72 -12.36
CA ALA A 55 2.28 8.09 -12.81
C ALA A 55 2.03 9.09 -11.67
N ILE A 56 1.01 8.87 -10.85
CA ILE A 56 0.71 9.68 -9.66
C ILE A 56 1.89 9.61 -8.67
N ALA A 57 2.43 8.43 -8.40
CA ALA A 57 3.61 8.28 -7.53
C ALA A 57 4.80 9.07 -8.07
N ALA A 58 5.06 8.97 -9.39
CA ALA A 58 6.15 9.69 -10.04
C ALA A 58 5.98 11.21 -9.98
N ILE A 59 4.81 11.76 -10.31
CA ILE A 59 4.61 13.21 -10.29
C ILE A 59 4.58 13.78 -8.88
N THR A 60 4.11 13.01 -7.90
CA THR A 60 4.04 13.47 -6.50
C THR A 60 5.34 13.21 -5.72
N GLY A 61 6.25 12.41 -6.27
CA GLY A 61 7.48 12.01 -5.58
C GLY A 61 7.26 11.04 -4.42
N HIS A 62 6.04 10.51 -4.25
CA HIS A 62 5.72 9.56 -3.19
C HIS A 62 6.12 8.14 -3.57
N ARG A 63 6.44 7.34 -2.56
CA ARG A 63 6.66 5.91 -2.75
C ARG A 63 5.37 5.24 -3.21
N LEU A 64 5.48 4.37 -4.23
CA LEU A 64 4.41 3.47 -4.63
C LEU A 64 4.49 2.18 -3.80
N THR A 65 3.43 1.89 -3.06
CA THR A 65 3.23 0.60 -2.37
C THR A 65 2.08 -0.12 -3.04
N ARG A 66 2.28 -1.38 -3.45
CA ARG A 66 1.27 -2.17 -4.14
C ARG A 66 0.81 -3.35 -3.30
N LEU A 67 -0.48 -3.43 -3.04
CA LEU A 67 -1.17 -4.63 -2.60
C LEU A 67 -1.81 -5.27 -3.83
N GLN A 68 -1.36 -6.47 -4.20
CA GLN A 68 -1.99 -7.26 -5.25
C GLN A 68 -3.09 -8.11 -4.61
N CYS A 69 -4.32 -7.94 -5.07
CA CYS A 69 -5.42 -8.81 -4.70
C CYS A 69 -5.49 -10.04 -5.62
N TYR A 70 -5.87 -11.16 -5.02
CA TYR A 70 -6.02 -12.46 -5.65
C TYR A 70 -6.87 -13.35 -4.72
N GLU A 71 -7.35 -14.46 -5.25
CA GLU A 71 -8.16 -15.43 -4.50
C GLU A 71 -7.39 -16.02 -3.30
N GLY A 72 -7.96 -15.95 -2.10
CA GLY A 72 -7.30 -16.40 -0.87
C GLY A 72 -6.27 -15.42 -0.29
N LEU A 73 -6.30 -14.13 -0.69
CA LEU A 73 -5.67 -13.06 0.07
C LEU A 73 -6.38 -12.91 1.42
N ASP A 74 -5.63 -13.02 2.52
CA ASP A 74 -6.13 -12.90 3.89
C ASP A 74 -5.45 -11.73 4.63
N GLU A 75 -5.91 -11.44 5.84
CA GLU A 75 -5.36 -10.37 6.69
C GLU A 75 -3.85 -10.50 6.92
N ALA A 76 -3.34 -11.72 7.09
CA ALA A 76 -1.92 -11.95 7.35
C ALA A 76 -1.04 -11.62 6.14
N LYS A 77 -1.53 -11.91 4.92
CA LYS A 77 -0.86 -11.58 3.66
C LYS A 77 -1.00 -10.10 3.29
N ALA A 78 -2.09 -9.44 3.70
CA ALA A 78 -2.33 -8.02 3.44
C ALA A 78 -1.62 -7.10 4.45
N LEU A 79 -1.70 -7.39 5.75
CA LEU A 79 -1.26 -6.54 6.85
C LEU A 79 0.10 -6.95 7.42
N TYR A 80 0.21 -8.13 8.04
CA TYR A 80 1.47 -8.59 8.63
C TYR A 80 1.49 -10.08 8.97
N GLU A 81 2.69 -10.65 9.06
CA GLU A 81 2.93 -11.95 9.67
C GLU A 81 4.00 -11.87 10.75
N TRP A 82 4.04 -12.85 11.65
CA TRP A 82 5.12 -12.99 12.62
C TRP A 82 6.32 -13.71 12.00
N ASN A 83 7.53 -13.21 12.26
CA ASN A 83 8.77 -13.84 11.84
C ASN A 83 9.09 -15.04 12.73
N TYR A 84 8.45 -16.17 12.48
CA TYR A 84 8.64 -17.40 13.26
C TYR A 84 10.11 -17.85 13.34
N LYS A 85 10.89 -17.66 12.27
CA LYS A 85 12.32 -18.01 12.28
C LYS A 85 13.09 -17.17 13.29
N LYS A 86 12.84 -15.85 13.31
CA LYS A 86 13.47 -14.93 14.27
C LYS A 86 13.01 -15.23 15.70
N GLN A 87 11.73 -15.54 15.89
CA GLN A 87 11.18 -15.92 17.21
C GLN A 87 11.84 -17.19 17.74
N LEU A 88 12.00 -18.22 16.91
CA LEU A 88 12.67 -19.47 17.30
C LEU A 88 14.13 -19.26 17.69
N LEU A 89 14.87 -18.43 16.94
CA LEU A 89 16.24 -18.05 17.29
C LEU A 89 16.31 -17.34 18.65
N ARG A 90 15.36 -16.43 18.93
CA ARG A 90 15.27 -15.73 20.22
C ARG A 90 15.01 -16.70 21.37
N ILE A 91 14.07 -17.63 21.20
CA ILE A 91 13.75 -18.66 22.20
C ILE A 91 14.97 -19.55 22.49
N GLN A 92 15.68 -19.99 21.44
CA GLN A 92 16.88 -20.81 21.59
C GLN A 92 18.01 -20.07 22.32
N ALA A 93 18.22 -18.79 22.01
CA ALA A 93 19.23 -17.98 22.70
C ALA A 93 18.92 -17.76 24.20
N ASP A 94 17.63 -17.65 24.56
CA ASP A 94 17.19 -17.39 25.94
C ASP A 94 16.94 -18.66 26.78
N SER A 95 16.92 -19.84 26.15
CA SER A 95 16.59 -21.14 26.77
C SER A 95 17.51 -21.60 27.92
N GLY A 96 18.58 -20.85 28.21
CA GLY A 96 19.47 -21.08 29.35
C GLY A 96 19.30 -20.13 30.55
N ALA A 97 18.47 -19.07 30.49
CA ALA A 97 18.55 -17.97 31.47
C ALA A 97 17.24 -17.31 31.95
N ARG A 98 16.06 -17.57 31.36
CA ARG A 98 14.81 -16.85 31.71
C ARG A 98 13.58 -17.75 31.88
N GLU A 99 12.63 -17.29 32.70
CA GLU A 99 11.29 -17.88 32.86
C GLU A 99 10.49 -17.75 31.56
N TRP A 100 9.76 -18.79 31.16
CA TRP A 100 9.02 -18.85 29.89
C TRP A 100 8.11 -17.63 29.65
N ARG A 101 7.43 -17.13 30.70
CA ARG A 101 6.56 -15.94 30.61
C ARG A 101 7.30 -14.68 30.17
N ALA A 102 8.57 -14.53 30.52
CA ALA A 102 9.38 -13.40 30.07
C ALA A 102 9.77 -13.54 28.60
N VAL A 103 10.04 -14.76 28.13
CA VAL A 103 10.38 -15.04 26.72
C VAL A 103 9.15 -14.90 25.82
N GLU A 104 7.97 -15.31 26.28
CA GLU A 104 6.71 -15.20 25.54
C GLU A 104 6.35 -13.75 25.21
N HIS A 105 6.48 -12.84 26.18
CA HIS A 105 6.21 -11.41 25.95
C HIS A 105 7.24 -10.75 25.01
N ASP A 106 8.49 -11.23 25.01
CA ASP A 106 9.56 -10.67 24.18
C ASP A 106 9.41 -11.01 22.68
N ILE A 107 8.84 -12.17 22.34
CA ILE A 107 8.76 -12.67 20.95
C ILE A 107 7.58 -12.15 20.14
N PHE A 108 6.54 -11.58 20.79
CA PHE A 108 5.38 -10.98 20.13
C PHE A 108 5.45 -9.45 20.13
N THR A 109 6.61 -8.92 19.75
CA THR A 109 6.88 -7.48 19.65
C THR A 109 7.06 -7.04 18.21
N GLU A 110 6.96 -5.74 17.94
CA GLU A 110 7.10 -5.16 16.60
C GLU A 110 8.40 -5.57 15.90
N GLU A 111 9.46 -5.86 16.67
CA GLU A 111 10.72 -6.39 16.17
C GLU A 111 10.59 -7.71 15.37
N PHE A 112 9.57 -8.52 15.66
CA PHE A 112 9.29 -9.79 15.00
C PHE A 112 8.19 -9.68 13.95
N LEU A 113 7.62 -8.49 13.74
CA LEU A 113 6.53 -8.26 12.80
C LEU A 113 7.10 -8.05 11.38
N LEU A 114 6.66 -8.88 10.44
CA LEU A 114 6.93 -8.72 9.02
C LEU A 114 5.76 -7.96 8.39
N ALA A 115 5.93 -6.65 8.23
CA ALA A 115 4.91 -5.80 7.63
C ALA A 115 4.71 -6.16 6.16
N ARG A 116 3.45 -6.25 5.75
CA ARG A 116 3.03 -6.44 4.35
C ARG A 116 2.68 -5.08 3.73
N PRO A 117 2.36 -5.02 2.41
CA PRO A 117 2.19 -3.75 1.72
C PRO A 117 1.18 -2.81 2.36
N LEU A 118 0.04 -3.31 2.85
CA LEU A 118 -0.99 -2.45 3.44
C LEU A 118 -0.51 -1.80 4.74
N LEU A 119 0.04 -2.58 5.66
CA LEU A 119 0.58 -2.05 6.92
C LEU A 119 1.78 -1.14 6.69
N THR A 120 2.64 -1.48 5.72
CA THR A 120 3.77 -0.64 5.31
C THR A 120 3.31 0.73 4.84
N ALA A 121 2.22 0.79 4.07
CA ALA A 121 1.65 2.06 3.62
C ALA A 121 1.03 2.87 4.78
N ILE A 122 0.25 2.21 5.65
CA ILE A 122 -0.42 2.86 6.79
C ILE A 122 0.59 3.43 7.80
N ARG A 123 1.67 2.71 8.08
CA ARG A 123 2.70 3.14 9.06
C ARG A 123 3.76 4.07 8.47
N SER A 124 3.67 4.40 7.19
CA SER A 124 4.66 5.26 6.55
C SER A 124 4.65 6.66 7.21
N PRO A 125 5.79 7.18 7.67
CA PRO A 125 5.87 8.55 8.20
C PRO A 125 5.68 9.60 7.09
N ASP A 126 6.01 9.22 5.84
CA ASP A 126 5.85 10.05 4.66
C ASP A 126 4.59 9.64 3.87
N PRO A 127 3.95 10.57 3.14
CA PRO A 127 2.84 10.21 2.27
C PRO A 127 3.25 9.21 1.18
N VAL A 128 2.38 8.24 0.92
CA VAL A 128 2.58 7.17 -0.07
C VAL A 128 1.41 7.10 -1.04
N VAL A 129 1.67 6.57 -2.24
CA VAL A 129 0.60 6.10 -3.13
C VAL A 129 0.42 4.61 -2.87
N LEU A 130 -0.74 4.25 -2.31
CA LEU A 130 -1.13 2.86 -2.12
C LEU A 130 -2.02 2.42 -3.29
N LEU A 131 -1.52 1.49 -4.10
CA LEU A 131 -2.30 0.81 -5.13
C LEU A 131 -2.84 -0.51 -4.57
N ILE A 132 -4.16 -0.63 -4.51
CA ILE A 132 -4.85 -1.90 -4.30
C ILE A 132 -5.28 -2.39 -5.68
N ASP A 133 -4.55 -3.36 -6.23
CA ASP A 133 -4.72 -3.83 -7.61
C ASP A 133 -5.57 -5.10 -7.65
N GLU A 134 -6.37 -5.27 -8.69
CA GLU A 134 -7.31 -6.40 -8.88
C GLU A 134 -8.21 -6.68 -7.66
N VAL A 135 -8.75 -5.63 -7.02
CA VAL A 135 -9.61 -5.75 -5.83
C VAL A 135 -10.84 -6.64 -6.05
N ASP A 136 -11.29 -6.77 -7.30
CA ASP A 136 -12.37 -7.65 -7.75
C ASP A 136 -12.04 -9.16 -7.66
N ARG A 137 -10.78 -9.52 -7.41
CA ARG A 137 -10.33 -10.91 -7.23
C ARG A 137 -10.47 -11.45 -5.81
N VAL A 138 -10.77 -10.60 -4.84
CA VAL A 138 -10.92 -11.03 -3.43
C VAL A 138 -12.32 -11.61 -3.25
N GLU A 139 -12.42 -12.78 -2.62
CA GLU A 139 -13.71 -13.31 -2.18
C GLU A 139 -14.24 -12.46 -1.02
N VAL A 140 -15.50 -12.06 -1.10
CA VAL A 140 -16.18 -11.44 0.04
C VAL A 140 -16.59 -12.58 0.96
N GLU A 141 -16.03 -12.62 2.19
CA GLU A 141 -16.59 -13.48 3.23
C GLU A 141 -18.05 -13.05 3.47
N THR A 142 -19.00 -13.89 3.03
CA THR A 142 -20.45 -13.74 3.27
C THR A 142 -20.86 -14.24 4.65
#